data_AF-A0A349ZXT1-F1
#
_entry.id   AF-A0A349ZXT1-F1
#
_cell.length_a   1.000
_cell.length_b   1.000
_cell.length_c   1.000
_cell.angle_alpha   90.00
_cell.angle_beta   90.00
_cell.angle_gamma   90.00
#
_symmetry.space_group_name_H-M   'P 1'
#
loop_
_entity.id
_entity.type
_entity.pdbx_description
1 polymer ?
#
loop_
_entity_poly.entity_id
_entity_poly.type
_entity_poly.pdbx_seq_one_letter_code
_entity_poly.pdbx_strand_id
1 'polypeptide(L)'
;LKNHPVQIDYGRRKITVYKEPQHLPRNLARFKKFDLSIEGNKPYLQTQSAVRDDFYDTKMLLDLGNSDGVWLFPKYRALLPSSAVSFTDYLGRGFNGDIYGQRSRIKSVQLGDFHFNKPLAAFPDSTSLEHLKMAAGRSGSIGNEILRRFTIVFDYPDQHLYLKKNSHYRDPFRFNSSGMEVQHSGMEWQKDVVRIQMKPAGEQNPVYESQDVFRYNFVLKPVYSIAGCRKDSPCDIAGLRKNDQIESINRQKTANMTLQKINDLLKGEDGTQLRFEVRRAGELLKSTVTLKDPLPYED
;
A
#
# COMPACT_ATOMS: atom_id res chain seq x y z
N LEU A 1 -14.85 9.99 15.07
CA LEU A 1 -13.72 9.21 15.63
C LEU A 1 -13.00 9.93 16.77
N LYS A 2 -12.74 11.25 16.71
CA LYS A 2 -11.95 11.96 17.75
C LYS A 2 -12.44 11.81 19.21
N ASN A 3 -13.72 11.50 19.42
CA ASN A 3 -14.32 11.36 20.76
C ASN A 3 -14.29 9.91 21.28
N HIS A 4 -13.74 8.98 20.50
CA HIS A 4 -13.85 7.55 20.74
C HIS A 4 -12.49 6.89 20.60
N PRO A 5 -12.14 5.94 21.48
CA PRO A 5 -10.99 5.10 21.22
C PRO A 5 -11.21 4.24 19.98
N VAL A 6 -10.16 4.02 19.20
CA VAL A 6 -10.19 3.26 17.94
C VAL A 6 -9.08 2.23 17.93
N GLN A 7 -9.42 0.96 17.79
CA GLN A 7 -8.45 -0.11 17.55
C GLN A 7 -8.42 -0.47 16.06
N ILE A 8 -7.22 -0.59 15.51
CA ILE A 8 -6.95 -1.07 14.16
C ILE A 8 -6.13 -2.36 14.25
N ASP A 9 -6.73 -3.46 13.79
CA ASP A 9 -6.08 -4.77 13.67
C ASP A 9 -5.91 -5.11 12.19
N TYR A 10 -4.72 -4.83 11.66
CA TYR A 10 -4.38 -5.12 10.25
C TYR A 10 -4.42 -6.61 9.92
N GLY A 11 -3.98 -7.47 10.86
CA GLY A 11 -3.96 -8.92 10.66
C GLY A 11 -5.37 -9.49 10.51
N ARG A 12 -6.32 -8.96 11.30
CA ARG A 12 -7.74 -9.33 11.20
C ARG A 12 -8.57 -8.47 10.23
N ARG A 13 -7.95 -7.47 9.58
CA ARG A 13 -8.62 -6.48 8.72
C ARG A 13 -9.85 -5.86 9.41
N LYS A 14 -9.71 -5.51 10.69
CA LYS A 14 -10.81 -5.04 11.53
C LYS A 14 -10.48 -3.70 12.17
N ILE A 15 -11.44 -2.78 12.11
CA ILE A 15 -11.46 -1.54 12.88
C ILE A 15 -12.55 -1.67 13.93
N THR A 16 -12.23 -1.38 15.19
CA THR A 16 -13.18 -1.36 16.31
C THR A 16 -13.23 0.05 16.87
N VAL A 17 -14.42 0.64 16.94
CA VAL A 17 -14.66 1.93 17.58
C VAL A 17 -15.32 1.67 18.92
N TYR A 18 -14.70 2.13 19.99
CA TYR A 18 -15.19 1.96 21.36
C TYR A 18 -16.02 3.16 21.77
N LYS A 19 -17.03 2.93 22.61
CA LYS A 19 -17.86 4.03 23.11
C LYS A 19 -17.04 4.99 23.97
N GLU A 20 -16.27 4.46 24.92
CA GLU A 20 -15.51 5.23 25.92
C GLU A 20 -14.18 4.51 26.26
N PRO A 21 -13.15 5.20 26.79
CA PRO A 21 -11.85 4.63 27.15
C PRO A 21 -11.92 3.40 28.06
N GLN A 22 -12.87 3.37 29.00
CA GLN A 22 -13.09 2.22 29.90
C GLN A 22 -13.48 0.91 29.19
N HIS A 23 -13.91 0.99 27.92
CA HIS A 23 -14.22 -0.19 27.10
C HIS A 23 -13.00 -0.71 26.32
N LEU A 24 -11.84 -0.08 26.45
CA LEU A 24 -10.62 -0.53 25.81
C LEU A 24 -10.25 -1.96 26.23
N PRO A 25 -9.52 -2.70 25.37
CA PRO A 25 -9.14 -4.08 25.66
C PRO A 25 -8.39 -4.21 26.99
N ARG A 26 -8.80 -5.18 27.83
CA ARG A 26 -8.11 -5.46 29.11
C ARG A 26 -6.63 -5.86 28.94
N ASN A 27 -6.22 -6.25 27.74
CA ASN A 27 -4.85 -6.66 27.42
C ASN A 27 -3.95 -5.51 26.93
N LEU A 28 -4.33 -4.24 27.16
CA LEU A 28 -3.49 -3.07 26.86
C LEU A 28 -2.11 -3.13 27.52
N ALA A 29 -1.95 -3.85 28.63
CA ALA A 29 -0.64 -4.10 29.26
C ALA A 29 0.38 -4.78 28.33
N ARG A 30 -0.07 -5.42 27.23
CA ARG A 30 0.80 -6.02 26.20
C ARG A 30 1.19 -5.03 25.09
N PHE A 31 0.70 -3.80 25.14
CA PHE A 31 0.99 -2.75 24.18
C PHE A 31 2.00 -1.79 24.81
N LYS A 32 2.89 -1.25 23.99
CA LYS A 32 3.71 -0.11 24.39
C LYS A 32 2.87 1.17 24.27
N LYS A 33 2.81 1.93 25.35
CA LYS A 33 2.08 3.20 25.46
C LYS A 33 2.99 4.36 25.03
N PHE A 34 2.41 5.32 24.31
CA PHE A 34 3.05 6.57 23.89
C PHE A 34 2.09 7.73 24.12
N ASP A 35 2.65 8.90 24.40
CA ASP A 35 1.89 10.15 24.42
C ASP A 35 1.64 10.62 22.98
N LEU A 36 0.41 11.05 22.70
CA LEU A 36 -0.06 11.40 21.38
C LEU A 36 -0.53 12.85 21.35
N SER A 37 0.15 13.72 20.60
CA SER A 37 -0.32 15.09 20.42
C SER A 37 -1.43 15.15 19.37
N ILE A 38 -2.55 15.83 19.65
CA ILE A 38 -3.60 16.08 18.67
C ILE A 38 -3.64 17.57 18.31
N GLU A 39 -3.25 17.90 17.09
CA GLU A 39 -3.23 19.29 16.59
C GLU A 39 -4.04 19.40 15.30
N GLY A 40 -5.07 20.26 15.29
CA GLY A 40 -5.95 20.39 14.12
C GLY A 40 -6.67 19.09 13.73
N ASN A 41 -7.06 18.28 14.72
CA ASN A 41 -7.63 16.93 14.57
C ASN A 41 -6.69 15.89 13.93
N LYS A 42 -5.37 16.12 13.97
CA LYS A 42 -4.37 15.21 13.41
C LYS A 42 -3.47 14.63 14.52
N PRO A 43 -3.23 13.31 14.53
CA PRO A 43 -2.40 12.65 15.55
C PRO A 43 -0.91 12.73 15.23
N TYR A 44 -0.11 13.22 16.18
CA TYR A 44 1.34 13.34 16.06
C TYR A 44 2.04 12.56 17.16
N LEU A 45 3.18 11.98 16.78
CA LEU A 45 4.08 11.26 17.66
C LEU A 45 5.50 11.81 17.50
N GLN A 46 6.24 11.91 18.61
CA GLN A 46 7.67 12.17 18.56
C GLN A 46 8.43 10.88 18.24
N THR A 47 9.31 10.95 17.25
CA THR A 47 10.10 9.83 16.75
C THR A 47 11.53 10.26 16.51
N GLN A 48 12.43 9.31 16.29
CA GLN A 48 13.78 9.62 15.81
C GLN A 48 13.96 9.08 14.40
N SER A 49 14.45 9.92 13.50
CA SER A 49 14.71 9.55 12.11
C SER A 49 16.18 9.77 11.79
N ALA A 50 16.83 8.76 11.22
CA ALA A 50 18.18 8.85 10.68
C ALA A 50 18.13 8.61 9.18
N VAL A 51 18.33 9.68 8.41
CA VAL A 51 18.39 9.59 6.93
C VAL A 51 19.72 8.97 6.51
N ARG A 52 20.81 9.52 7.04
CA ARG A 52 22.18 9.00 6.93
C ARG A 52 22.61 8.59 8.33
N ASP A 53 23.57 9.26 8.96
CA ASP A 53 24.15 8.76 10.20
C ASP A 53 23.48 9.20 11.50
N ASP A 54 23.21 10.49 11.65
CA ASP A 54 22.70 11.04 12.90
C ASP A 54 21.20 10.82 13.07
N PHE A 55 20.79 10.67 14.34
CA PHE A 55 19.40 10.64 14.73
C PHE A 55 18.89 12.06 14.99
N TYR A 56 17.75 12.38 14.39
CA TYR A 56 17.06 13.64 14.59
C TYR A 56 15.70 13.39 15.23
N ASP A 57 15.40 14.14 16.29
CA ASP A 57 14.05 14.17 16.84
C ASP A 57 13.09 14.79 15.82
N THR A 58 12.01 14.07 15.55
CA THR A 58 11.08 14.35 14.46
C THR A 58 9.65 14.20 14.95
N LYS A 59 8.86 15.27 14.77
CA LYS A 59 7.43 15.25 15.03
C LYS A 59 6.70 14.75 13.79
N MET A 60 6.13 13.56 13.86
CA MET A 60 5.57 12.86 12.72
C MET A 60 4.06 12.72 12.83
N LEU A 61 3.35 13.03 11.75
CA LEU A 61 1.92 12.69 11.61
C LEU A 61 1.78 11.16 11.50
N LEU A 62 0.86 10.56 12.25
CA LEU A 62 0.46 9.17 12.02
C LEU A 62 -0.61 9.14 10.93
N ASP A 63 -0.22 8.75 9.73
CA ASP A 63 -1.04 8.92 8.52
C ASP A 63 -1.51 7.57 7.97
N LEU A 64 -2.74 7.21 8.32
CA LEU A 64 -3.39 5.99 7.81
C LEU A 64 -3.78 6.09 6.33
N GLY A 65 -3.71 7.29 5.71
CA GLY A 65 -3.93 7.48 4.28
C GLY A 65 -2.64 7.40 3.45
N ASN A 66 -1.49 7.45 4.11
CA ASN A 66 -0.19 7.34 3.44
C ASN A 66 0.17 5.86 3.22
N SER A 67 0.37 5.47 1.96
CA SER A 67 0.78 4.10 1.60
C SER A 67 2.27 3.86 1.78
N ASP A 68 3.10 4.91 1.81
CA ASP A 68 4.54 4.81 2.05
C ASP A 68 4.87 4.53 3.52
N GLY A 69 6.15 4.28 3.81
CA GLY A 69 6.62 4.08 5.19
C GLY A 69 6.76 5.40 5.91
N VAL A 70 7.48 6.32 5.27
CA VAL A 70 7.86 7.60 5.87
C VAL A 70 7.81 8.67 4.79
N TRP A 71 7.20 9.81 5.09
CA TRP A 71 7.45 11.04 4.34
C TRP A 71 8.26 11.98 5.22
N LEU A 72 9.34 12.55 4.70
CA LEU A 72 10.14 13.56 5.38
C LEU A 72 10.14 14.84 4.57
N PHE A 73 9.90 15.98 5.23
CA PHE A 73 9.78 17.25 4.54
C PHE A 73 11.11 17.99 4.46
N PRO A 74 11.39 18.64 3.33
CA PRO A 74 12.69 19.24 3.01
C PRO A 74 13.09 20.44 3.89
N LYS A 75 12.24 20.87 4.85
CA LYS A 75 12.53 22.01 5.73
C LYS A 75 13.83 21.83 6.53
N TYR A 76 14.24 20.59 6.77
CA TYR A 76 15.47 20.25 7.48
C TYR A 76 16.45 19.62 6.50
N ARG A 77 17.50 20.36 6.11
CA ARG A 77 18.54 19.86 5.17
C ARG A 77 19.18 18.55 5.65
N ALA A 78 19.25 18.36 6.97
CA ALA A 78 19.73 17.13 7.60
C ALA A 78 18.84 15.90 7.34
N LEU A 79 17.56 16.12 6.98
CA LEU A 79 16.59 15.10 6.65
C LEU A 79 16.45 14.87 5.14
N LEU A 80 17.42 15.33 4.33
CA LEU A 80 17.42 15.08 2.88
C LEU A 80 18.37 13.95 2.51
N PRO A 81 17.97 13.04 1.60
CA PRO A 81 18.86 12.00 1.12
C PRO A 81 20.01 12.61 0.30
N SER A 82 21.07 11.84 0.07
CA SER A 82 22.06 12.25 -0.94
C SER A 82 21.50 11.90 -2.32
N SER A 83 21.84 12.69 -3.34
CA SER A 83 21.39 12.43 -4.71
C SER A 83 21.90 11.09 -5.27
N ALA A 84 22.94 10.50 -4.67
CA ALA A 84 23.48 9.22 -5.10
C ALA A 84 22.60 8.02 -4.67
N VAL A 85 21.77 8.17 -3.64
CA VAL A 85 20.94 7.10 -3.07
C VAL A 85 19.44 7.38 -3.20
N SER A 86 19.09 8.34 -4.04
CA SER A 86 17.72 8.76 -4.28
C SER A 86 17.42 8.93 -5.76
N PHE A 87 16.17 8.74 -6.14
CA PHE A 87 15.71 9.02 -7.49
C PHE A 87 14.40 9.83 -7.46
N THR A 88 14.15 10.58 -8.54
CA THR A 88 12.90 11.33 -8.70
C THR A 88 11.77 10.37 -9.06
N ASP A 89 10.64 10.49 -8.37
CA ASP A 89 9.48 9.65 -8.62
C ASP A 89 8.17 10.42 -8.45
N TYR A 90 7.11 9.84 -8.99
CA TYR A 90 5.76 10.18 -8.63
C TYR A 90 5.44 9.53 -7.27
N LEU A 91 5.12 10.35 -6.28
CA LEU A 91 4.90 9.90 -4.90
C LEU A 91 3.45 9.50 -4.64
N GLY A 92 2.53 9.93 -5.50
CA GLY A 92 1.10 9.64 -5.41
C GLY A 92 0.25 10.87 -5.69
N ARG A 93 -1.04 10.76 -5.42
CA ARG A 93 -2.01 11.86 -5.57
C ARG A 93 -2.61 12.25 -4.23
N GLY A 94 -2.49 13.53 -3.89
CA GLY A 94 -3.22 14.14 -2.79
C GLY A 94 -4.50 14.82 -3.25
N PHE A 95 -5.25 15.41 -2.32
CA PHE A 95 -6.44 16.21 -2.64
C PHE A 95 -6.15 17.39 -3.56
N ASN A 96 -4.92 17.90 -3.53
CA ASN A 96 -4.47 19.04 -4.34
C ASN A 96 -3.81 18.63 -5.67
N GLY A 97 -3.91 17.35 -6.05
CA GLY A 97 -3.34 16.82 -7.29
C GLY A 97 -2.11 15.93 -7.07
N ASP A 98 -1.34 15.79 -8.13
CA ASP A 98 -0.20 14.89 -8.22
C ASP A 98 0.98 15.42 -7.39
N ILE A 99 1.64 14.52 -6.66
CA ILE A 99 2.76 14.83 -5.76
C ILE A 99 4.01 14.19 -6.32
N TYR A 100 5.03 15.02 -6.54
CA TYR A 100 6.35 14.60 -7.01
C TYR A 100 7.39 14.86 -5.93
N GLY A 101 8.50 14.14 -6.03
CA GLY A 101 9.66 14.34 -5.19
C GLY A 101 10.65 13.23 -5.32
N GLN A 102 11.44 13.02 -4.27
CA GLN A 102 12.48 12.00 -4.26
C GLN A 102 12.06 10.80 -3.43
N ARG A 103 12.52 9.62 -3.82
CA ARG A 103 12.47 8.40 -3.00
C ARG A 103 13.87 7.96 -2.64
N SER A 104 14.04 7.51 -1.40
CA SER A 104 15.30 6.96 -0.90
C SER A 104 15.01 5.87 0.13
N ARG A 105 15.99 5.02 0.35
CA ARG A 105 16.08 4.22 1.57
C ARG A 105 16.82 5.05 2.63
N ILE A 106 16.31 5.13 3.85
CA ILE A 106 16.95 5.86 4.96
C ILE A 106 17.54 4.90 5.98
N LYS A 107 18.58 5.29 6.72
CA LYS A 107 19.24 4.38 7.67
C LYS A 107 18.26 3.76 8.68
N SER A 108 17.46 4.59 9.35
CA SER A 108 16.45 4.06 10.29
C SER A 108 15.38 5.06 10.71
N VAL A 109 14.29 4.52 11.25
CA VAL A 109 13.27 5.25 12.00
C VAL A 109 12.99 4.53 13.31
N GLN A 110 12.89 5.27 14.40
CA GLN A 110 12.65 4.77 15.75
C GLN A 110 11.38 5.36 16.36
N LEU A 111 10.48 4.49 16.82
CA LEU A 111 9.28 4.85 17.57
C LEU A 111 9.40 4.24 18.96
N GLY A 112 9.97 4.99 19.91
CA GLY A 112 10.40 4.42 21.20
C GLY A 112 11.38 3.27 20.97
N ASP A 113 11.06 2.07 21.45
CA ASP A 113 11.95 0.88 21.31
C ASP A 113 11.72 0.13 20.00
N PHE A 114 10.90 0.66 19.10
CA PHE A 114 10.63 0.04 17.82
C PHE A 114 11.56 0.62 16.77
N HIS A 115 12.54 -0.18 16.36
CA HIS A 115 13.51 0.17 15.35
C HIS A 115 13.12 -0.41 14.00
N PHE A 116 13.08 0.45 12.97
CA PHE A 116 12.90 0.09 11.58
C PHE A 116 14.16 0.46 10.82
N ASN A 117 14.89 -0.56 10.35
CA ASN A 117 16.13 -0.38 9.61
C ASN A 117 15.84 -0.29 8.13
N LYS A 118 16.57 0.61 7.44
CA LYS A 118 16.52 0.74 5.99
C LYS A 118 15.08 0.92 5.42
N PRO A 119 14.15 1.69 6.07
CA PRO A 119 12.81 1.88 5.51
C PRO A 119 12.84 2.75 4.24
N LEU A 120 11.83 2.56 3.40
CA LEU A 120 11.58 3.43 2.25
C LEU A 120 10.96 4.74 2.71
N ALA A 121 11.54 5.84 2.27
CA ALA A 121 11.08 7.18 2.55
C ALA A 121 10.85 7.97 1.26
N ALA A 122 9.84 8.82 1.29
CA ALA A 122 9.56 9.81 0.26
C ALA A 122 9.86 11.22 0.78
N PHE A 123 10.31 12.08 -0.13
CA PHE A 123 10.70 13.45 0.14
C PHE A 123 9.98 14.34 -0.89
N PRO A 124 8.75 14.78 -0.59
CA PRO A 124 7.97 15.61 -1.51
C PRO A 124 8.65 16.94 -1.79
N ASP A 125 8.52 17.41 -3.03
CA ASP A 125 9.02 18.71 -3.43
C ASP A 125 8.27 19.85 -2.73
N SER A 126 8.97 20.96 -2.48
CA SER A 126 8.42 22.11 -1.75
C SER A 126 7.15 22.69 -2.38
N THR A 127 7.07 22.70 -3.71
CA THR A 127 5.88 23.14 -4.47
C THR A 127 4.65 22.27 -4.17
N SER A 128 4.84 20.97 -3.96
CA SER A 128 3.76 20.05 -3.58
C SER A 128 3.24 20.28 -2.15
N LEU A 129 3.97 21.04 -1.33
CA LEU A 129 3.67 21.29 0.08
C LEU A 129 3.12 22.71 0.33
N GLU A 130 3.19 23.61 -0.65
CA GLU A 130 2.92 25.05 -0.50
C GLU A 130 1.53 25.37 0.06
N HIS A 131 0.52 24.56 -0.26
CA HIS A 131 -0.85 24.74 0.20
C HIS A 131 -1.21 23.96 1.46
N LEU A 132 -0.27 23.24 2.07
CA LEU A 132 -0.54 22.46 3.27
C LEU A 132 -0.38 23.33 4.52
N LYS A 133 -1.48 23.54 5.26
CA LYS A 133 -1.42 24.06 6.62
C LYS A 133 -0.80 23.00 7.54
N MET A 134 0.51 23.15 7.81
CA MET A 134 1.28 22.22 8.63
C MET A 134 1.30 22.65 10.09
N ALA A 135 1.19 21.68 10.99
CA ALA A 135 1.45 21.91 12.40
C ALA A 135 2.91 22.38 12.61
N ALA A 136 3.11 23.27 13.60
CA ALA A 136 4.44 23.76 13.93
C ALA A 136 5.36 22.57 14.30
N GLY A 137 6.57 22.60 13.73
CA GLY A 137 7.59 21.57 13.97
C GLY A 137 7.34 20.22 13.28
N ARG A 138 6.28 20.07 12.47
CA ARG A 138 6.04 18.81 11.74
C ARG A 138 7.19 18.51 10.78
N SER A 139 7.84 17.37 10.99
CA SER A 139 8.98 16.92 10.16
C SER A 139 8.54 15.99 9.03
N GLY A 140 7.36 15.38 9.13
CA GLY A 140 6.94 14.35 8.19
C GLY A 140 5.63 13.64 8.53
N SER A 141 5.50 12.42 8.03
CA SER A 141 4.47 11.45 8.42
C SER A 141 5.00 10.02 8.42
N ILE A 142 4.48 9.18 9.31
CA ILE A 142 4.61 7.73 9.29
C ILE A 142 3.36 7.15 8.64
N GLY A 143 3.54 6.36 7.58
CA GLY A 143 2.46 5.75 6.81
C GLY A 143 2.30 4.24 7.05
N ASN A 144 1.45 3.61 6.23
CA ASN A 144 1.00 2.23 6.42
C ASN A 144 2.10 1.18 6.24
N GLU A 145 3.19 1.48 5.51
CA GLU A 145 4.32 0.54 5.45
C GLU A 145 5.04 0.41 6.81
N ILE A 146 4.77 1.29 7.78
CA ILE A 146 5.18 1.12 9.18
C ILE A 146 3.95 0.81 10.06
N LEU A 147 2.83 1.53 9.92
CA LEU A 147 1.67 1.38 10.81
C LEU A 147 1.06 -0.03 10.76
N ARG A 148 1.04 -0.70 9.59
CA ARG A 148 0.47 -2.05 9.46
C ARG A 148 1.19 -3.11 10.29
N ARG A 149 2.40 -2.81 10.76
CA ARG A 149 3.27 -3.69 11.56
C ARG A 149 2.83 -3.85 13.00
N PHE A 150 1.78 -3.11 13.38
CA PHE A 150 1.22 -3.10 14.72
C PHE A 150 -0.28 -3.40 14.71
N THR A 151 -0.79 -3.95 15.80
CA THR A 151 -2.14 -3.63 16.26
C THR A 151 -2.06 -2.28 16.96
N ILE A 152 -2.87 -1.33 16.53
CA ILE A 152 -2.85 0.06 17.00
C ILE A 152 -4.12 0.34 17.79
N VAL A 153 -4.00 1.02 18.93
CA VAL A 153 -5.13 1.66 19.61
C VAL A 153 -4.85 3.15 19.73
N PHE A 154 -5.69 3.96 19.09
CA PHE A 154 -5.75 5.39 19.30
C PHE A 154 -6.75 5.67 20.41
N ASP A 155 -6.26 6.16 21.54
CA ASP A 155 -7.10 6.67 22.62
C ASP A 155 -7.11 8.20 22.52
N TYR A 156 -7.93 8.71 21.59
CA TYR A 156 -8.01 10.15 21.32
C TYR A 156 -8.43 10.99 22.53
N PRO A 157 -9.44 10.58 23.35
CA PRO A 157 -9.83 11.34 24.55
C PRO A 157 -8.68 11.52 25.53
N ASP A 158 -7.94 10.44 25.82
CA ASP A 158 -6.85 10.47 26.79
C ASP A 158 -5.48 10.80 26.14
N GLN A 159 -5.46 11.07 24.83
CA GLN A 159 -4.25 11.44 24.08
C GLN A 159 -3.12 10.40 24.19
N HIS A 160 -3.47 9.13 24.10
CA HIS A 160 -2.50 8.04 24.10
C HIS A 160 -2.56 7.21 22.81
N LEU A 161 -1.41 6.65 22.46
CA LEU A 161 -1.27 5.65 21.42
C LEU A 161 -0.72 4.36 22.04
N TYR A 162 -1.37 3.24 21.73
CA TYR A 162 -0.89 1.94 22.14
C TYR A 162 -0.52 1.12 20.91
N LEU A 163 0.72 0.61 20.90
CA LEU A 163 1.27 -0.17 19.79
C LEU A 163 1.68 -1.56 20.26
N LYS A 164 1.20 -2.59 19.57
CA LYS A 164 1.63 -3.98 19.77
C LYS A 164 2.09 -4.58 18.46
N LYS A 165 3.32 -5.09 18.40
CA LYS A 165 3.87 -5.77 17.21
C LYS A 165 2.92 -6.90 16.78
N ASN A 166 2.66 -6.99 15.48
CA ASN A 166 1.93 -8.11 14.89
C ASN A 166 2.87 -8.96 14.02
N SER A 167 2.33 -9.92 13.27
CA SER A 167 3.11 -10.82 12.39
C SER A 167 3.89 -10.08 11.30
N HIS A 168 3.46 -8.88 10.89
CA HIS A 168 4.08 -8.07 9.85
C HIS A 168 5.28 -7.26 10.34
N TYR A 169 5.60 -7.30 11.64
CA TYR A 169 6.63 -6.42 12.21
C TYR A 169 8.00 -6.55 11.53
N ARG A 170 8.35 -7.75 11.06
CA ARG A 170 9.63 -8.05 10.43
C ARG A 170 9.58 -8.08 8.89
N ASP A 171 8.46 -7.72 8.28
CA ASP A 171 8.35 -7.73 6.81
C ASP A 171 9.39 -6.80 6.18
N PRO A 172 10.02 -7.17 5.05
CA PRO A 172 10.95 -6.26 4.36
C PRO A 172 10.24 -5.02 3.80
N PHE A 173 10.96 -3.91 3.66
CA PHE A 173 10.47 -2.71 2.97
C PHE A 173 10.74 -2.86 1.47
N ARG A 174 9.76 -3.40 0.76
CA ARG A 174 9.85 -3.66 -0.69
C ARG A 174 9.30 -2.49 -1.49
N PHE A 175 10.05 -2.09 -2.50
CA PHE A 175 9.64 -1.06 -3.44
C PHE A 175 8.96 -1.67 -4.66
N ASN A 176 8.21 -0.87 -5.41
CA ASN A 176 7.66 -1.28 -6.69
C ASN A 176 8.77 -1.33 -7.75
N SER A 177 9.36 -2.51 -7.90
CA SER A 177 10.46 -2.81 -8.82
C SER A 177 10.03 -2.86 -10.29
N SER A 178 8.73 -2.77 -10.59
CA SER A 178 8.26 -2.66 -11.98
C SER A 178 8.24 -1.21 -12.47
N GLY A 179 8.06 -0.24 -11.56
CA GLY A 179 7.74 1.15 -11.91
C GLY A 179 6.34 1.37 -12.50
N MET A 180 5.48 0.35 -12.48
CA MET A 180 4.08 0.41 -12.94
C MET A 180 3.15 0.87 -11.83
N GLU A 181 2.35 1.90 -12.07
CA GLU A 181 1.22 2.23 -11.22
C GLU A 181 -0.06 1.60 -11.80
N VAL A 182 -0.80 0.87 -10.96
CA VAL A 182 -2.05 0.22 -11.35
C VAL A 182 -3.22 0.87 -10.65
N GLN A 183 -4.28 1.15 -11.39
CA GLN A 183 -5.51 1.73 -10.88
C GLN A 183 -6.71 0.81 -11.13
N HIS A 184 -7.68 0.87 -10.23
CA HIS A 184 -9.00 0.28 -10.46
C HIS A 184 -9.77 1.16 -11.46
N SER A 185 -10.12 0.60 -12.61
CA SER A 185 -10.70 1.33 -13.75
C SER A 185 -12.21 1.13 -13.92
N GLY A 186 -12.83 0.38 -13.01
CA GLY A 186 -14.27 0.12 -13.02
C GLY A 186 -14.56 -1.35 -12.77
N MET A 187 -15.81 -1.72 -12.97
CA MET A 187 -16.29 -3.09 -12.85
C MET A 187 -16.90 -3.51 -14.19
N GLU A 188 -16.71 -4.77 -14.58
CA GLU A 188 -17.30 -5.33 -15.79
C GLU A 188 -18.10 -6.59 -15.44
N TRP A 189 -19.26 -6.75 -16.10
CA TRP A 189 -20.05 -7.97 -16.00
C TRP A 189 -19.39 -9.08 -16.81
N GLN A 190 -18.99 -10.15 -16.12
CA GLN A 190 -18.52 -11.36 -16.77
C GLN A 190 -19.54 -12.49 -16.61
N LYS A 191 -19.72 -13.26 -17.69
CA LYS A 191 -20.55 -14.45 -17.72
C LYS A 191 -19.71 -15.63 -17.22
N ASP A 192 -19.93 -16.05 -15.98
CA ASP A 192 -19.41 -17.32 -15.48
C ASP A 192 -20.41 -18.43 -15.86
N VAL A 193 -19.92 -19.45 -16.57
CA VAL A 193 -20.73 -20.61 -16.96
C VAL A 193 -20.71 -21.62 -15.82
N VAL A 194 -21.86 -21.83 -15.16
CA VAL A 194 -21.99 -22.89 -14.15
C VAL A 194 -22.64 -24.10 -14.80
N ARG A 195 -21.89 -25.21 -14.86
CA ARG A 195 -22.43 -26.52 -15.24
C ARG A 195 -23.10 -27.14 -14.02
N ILE A 196 -24.41 -27.36 -14.08
CA ILE A 196 -25.12 -28.14 -13.08
C ILE A 196 -25.03 -29.60 -13.49
N GLN A 197 -24.23 -30.39 -12.79
CA GLN A 197 -24.32 -31.85 -12.87
C GLN A 197 -25.55 -32.29 -12.08
N MET A 198 -26.63 -32.63 -12.78
CA MET A 198 -27.75 -33.33 -12.16
C MET A 198 -27.28 -34.75 -11.83
N LYS A 199 -27.27 -35.14 -10.55
CA LYS A 199 -27.10 -36.54 -10.20
C LYS A 199 -28.34 -37.29 -10.65
N PRO A 200 -28.22 -38.35 -11.48
CA PRO A 200 -29.38 -39.15 -11.84
C PRO A 200 -29.91 -39.85 -10.58
N ALA A 201 -31.20 -39.66 -10.30
CA ALA A 201 -31.92 -40.51 -9.37
C ALA A 201 -32.28 -41.82 -10.10
N GLY A 202 -31.98 -42.96 -9.46
CA GLY A 202 -32.41 -44.35 -9.73
C GLY A 202 -32.99 -44.78 -11.10
N GLU A 203 -32.41 -45.87 -11.62
CA GLU A 203 -32.72 -46.70 -12.80
C GLU A 203 -34.13 -46.64 -13.45
N GLN A 204 -34.21 -46.33 -14.76
CA GLN A 204 -34.40 -47.27 -15.91
C GLN A 204 -34.46 -46.46 -17.25
N ASN A 205 -33.76 -46.93 -18.29
CA ASN A 205 -33.43 -46.28 -19.59
C ASN A 205 -34.62 -46.01 -20.55
N PRO A 206 -34.54 -45.13 -21.60
CA PRO A 206 -33.34 -44.64 -22.29
C PRO A 206 -33.19 -43.10 -22.48
N VAL A 207 -31.92 -42.73 -22.64
CA VAL A 207 -31.31 -41.54 -23.28
C VAL A 207 -32.28 -40.44 -23.75
N TYR A 208 -32.46 -39.42 -22.91
CA TYR A 208 -32.46 -38.05 -23.42
C TYR A 208 -31.04 -37.54 -23.21
N GLU A 209 -30.40 -37.07 -24.28
CA GLU A 209 -29.19 -36.27 -24.19
C GLU A 209 -29.39 -35.28 -23.05
N SER A 210 -28.59 -35.40 -21.99
CA SER A 210 -28.54 -34.37 -20.97
C SER A 210 -27.97 -33.14 -21.68
N GLN A 211 -28.84 -32.30 -22.22
CA GLN A 211 -28.44 -30.96 -22.60
C GLN A 211 -27.89 -30.35 -21.32
N ASP A 212 -26.57 -30.13 -21.28
CA ASP A 212 -25.92 -29.38 -20.22
C ASP A 212 -26.72 -28.07 -20.06
N VAL A 213 -27.53 -27.97 -19.00
CA VAL A 213 -28.31 -26.76 -18.71
C VAL A 213 -27.30 -25.74 -18.20
N PHE A 214 -26.75 -24.95 -19.11
CA PHE A 214 -25.89 -23.83 -18.78
C PHE A 214 -26.74 -22.74 -18.13
N ARG A 215 -26.51 -22.49 -16.84
CA ARG A 215 -26.93 -21.24 -16.21
C ARG A 215 -25.75 -20.26 -16.26
N TYR A 216 -25.98 -19.11 -16.90
CA TYR A 216 -25.05 -17.99 -16.83
C TYR A 216 -25.22 -17.30 -15.48
N ASN A 217 -24.14 -17.24 -14.70
CA ASN A 217 -24.07 -16.34 -13.57
C ASN A 217 -23.34 -15.07 -14.03
N PHE A 218 -24.01 -13.93 -13.94
CA PHE A 218 -23.38 -12.64 -14.23
C PHE A 218 -22.72 -12.15 -12.94
N VAL A 219 -21.40 -12.00 -12.96
CA VAL A 219 -20.64 -11.54 -11.80
C VAL A 219 -19.90 -10.26 -12.19
N LEU A 220 -20.02 -9.23 -11.34
CA LEU A 220 -19.20 -8.02 -11.46
C LEU A 220 -17.77 -8.34 -11.06
N LYS A 221 -16.84 -8.14 -11.97
CA LYS A 221 -15.40 -8.33 -11.75
C LYS A 221 -14.68 -6.99 -11.86
N PRO A 222 -13.65 -6.75 -11.04
CA PRO A 222 -12.86 -5.54 -11.13
C PRO A 222 -12.05 -5.50 -12.43
N VAL A 223 -11.93 -4.30 -12.99
CA VAL A 223 -11.07 -4.01 -14.14
C VAL A 223 -9.91 -3.14 -13.66
N TYR A 224 -8.70 -3.49 -14.09
CA TYR A 224 -7.48 -2.77 -13.74
C TYR A 224 -6.81 -2.22 -14.98
N SER A 225 -6.26 -1.02 -14.90
CA SER A 225 -5.42 -0.44 -15.95
C SER A 225 -4.16 0.18 -15.38
N ILE A 226 -3.19 0.39 -16.25
CA ILE A 226 -1.96 1.11 -15.92
C ILE A 226 -2.28 2.60 -15.82
N ALA A 227 -2.09 3.18 -14.64
CA ALA A 227 -2.21 4.62 -14.42
C ALA A 227 -1.00 5.38 -14.99
N GLY A 228 0.18 4.75 -14.94
CA GLY A 228 1.43 5.25 -15.50
C GLY A 228 2.58 4.26 -15.35
N CYS A 229 3.63 4.47 -16.15
CA CYS A 229 4.94 3.85 -15.92
C CYS A 229 5.91 4.98 -15.55
N ARG A 230 6.75 4.77 -14.53
CA ARG A 230 7.89 5.65 -14.27
C ARG A 230 8.84 5.59 -15.47
N LYS A 231 9.35 6.75 -15.90
CA LYS A 231 10.31 6.84 -17.00
C LYS A 231 11.54 5.95 -16.74
N ASP A 232 12.02 5.27 -17.78
CA ASP A 232 13.20 4.39 -17.74
C ASP A 232 13.07 3.20 -16.77
N SER A 233 11.86 2.92 -16.27
CA SER A 233 11.56 1.76 -15.42
C SER A 233 11.29 0.50 -16.25
N PRO A 234 11.30 -0.70 -15.64
CA PRO A 234 10.94 -1.93 -16.34
C PRO A 234 9.58 -1.89 -17.06
N CYS A 235 8.57 -1.21 -16.49
CA CYS A 235 7.27 -0.99 -17.13
C CYS A 235 7.39 -0.22 -18.46
N ASP A 236 8.16 0.88 -18.43
CA ASP A 236 8.37 1.77 -19.57
C ASP A 236 9.19 1.08 -20.68
N ILE A 237 10.28 0.41 -20.29
CA ILE A 237 11.13 -0.39 -21.20
C ILE A 237 10.34 -1.52 -21.86
N ALA A 238 9.41 -2.14 -21.14
CA ALA A 238 8.53 -3.19 -21.66
C ALA A 238 7.43 -2.67 -22.61
N GLY A 239 7.39 -1.36 -22.89
CA GLY A 239 6.47 -0.73 -23.84
C GLY A 239 5.02 -0.65 -23.36
N LEU A 240 4.78 -0.90 -22.07
CA LEU A 240 3.49 -0.71 -21.42
C LEU A 240 3.21 0.77 -21.24
N ARG A 241 1.93 1.16 -21.28
CA ARG A 241 1.52 2.57 -21.30
C ARG A 241 0.30 2.80 -20.43
N LYS A 242 0.12 4.06 -20.05
CA LYS A 242 -1.10 4.54 -19.41
C LYS A 242 -2.33 4.11 -20.21
N ASN A 243 -3.37 3.69 -19.50
CA ASN A 243 -4.65 3.16 -19.98
C ASN A 243 -4.61 1.76 -20.62
N ASP A 244 -3.46 1.07 -20.61
CA ASP A 244 -3.46 -0.35 -20.92
C ASP A 244 -4.29 -1.11 -19.88
N GLN A 245 -5.35 -1.79 -20.31
CA GLN A 245 -6.15 -2.63 -19.44
C GLN A 245 -5.43 -3.95 -19.20
N ILE A 246 -5.18 -4.30 -17.94
CA ILE A 246 -4.43 -5.51 -17.60
C ILE A 246 -5.40 -6.69 -17.56
N GLU A 247 -5.26 -7.62 -18.50
CA GLU A 247 -6.12 -8.81 -18.63
C GLU A 247 -5.62 -9.97 -17.78
N SER A 248 -4.31 -10.19 -17.79
CA SER A 248 -3.68 -11.25 -16.99
C SER A 248 -2.25 -10.91 -16.59
N ILE A 249 -1.82 -11.46 -15.46
CA ILE A 249 -0.43 -11.45 -15.00
C ILE A 249 -0.04 -12.89 -14.73
N ASN A 250 1.06 -13.36 -15.32
CA ASN A 250 1.52 -14.75 -15.23
C ASN A 250 0.42 -15.77 -15.56
N ARG A 251 -0.36 -15.50 -16.62
CA ARG A 251 -1.52 -16.29 -17.09
C ARG A 251 -2.72 -16.32 -16.14
N GLN A 252 -2.65 -15.67 -14.98
CA GLN A 252 -3.79 -15.54 -14.08
C GLN A 252 -4.59 -14.27 -14.41
N LYS A 253 -5.90 -14.42 -14.62
CA LYS A 253 -6.79 -13.29 -14.92
C LYS A 253 -6.83 -12.31 -13.74
N THR A 254 -6.59 -11.03 -14.02
CA THR A 254 -6.63 -9.95 -13.03
C THR A 254 -8.04 -9.72 -12.48
N ALA A 255 -9.08 -10.07 -13.24
CA ALA A 255 -10.47 -10.08 -12.79
C ALA A 255 -10.71 -10.91 -11.51
N ASN A 256 -9.83 -11.88 -11.22
CA ASN A 256 -9.88 -12.69 -10.00
C ASN A 256 -8.85 -12.27 -8.95
N MET A 257 -8.20 -11.11 -9.11
CA MET A 257 -7.21 -10.56 -8.21
C MET A 257 -7.74 -9.29 -7.52
N THR A 258 -7.25 -9.03 -6.32
CA THR A 258 -7.38 -7.72 -5.68
C THR A 258 -6.26 -6.79 -6.15
N LEU A 259 -6.47 -5.48 -6.08
CA LEU A 259 -5.43 -4.49 -6.36
C LEU A 259 -4.18 -4.73 -5.49
N GLN A 260 -4.38 -5.09 -4.22
CA GLN A 260 -3.27 -5.44 -3.32
C GLN A 260 -2.45 -6.59 -3.87
N LYS A 261 -3.10 -7.67 -4.35
CA LYS A 261 -2.39 -8.83 -4.91
C LYS A 261 -1.57 -8.45 -6.14
N ILE A 262 -2.09 -7.57 -6.99
CA ILE A 262 -1.35 -7.05 -8.15
C ILE A 262 -0.14 -6.26 -7.66
N ASN A 263 -0.32 -5.31 -6.75
CA ASN A 263 0.78 -4.51 -6.19
C ASN A 263 1.86 -5.38 -5.51
N ASP A 264 1.47 -6.46 -4.83
CA ASP A 264 2.42 -7.39 -4.21
C ASP A 264 3.28 -8.12 -5.26
N LEU A 265 2.71 -8.45 -6.44
CA LEU A 265 3.49 -9.03 -7.55
C LEU A 265 4.52 -8.03 -8.09
N LEU A 266 4.16 -6.74 -8.19
CA LEU A 266 5.05 -5.68 -8.67
C LEU A 266 6.21 -5.36 -7.70
N LYS A 267 6.07 -5.78 -6.43
CA LYS A 267 7.09 -5.71 -5.38
C LYS A 267 7.88 -7.02 -5.23
N GLY A 268 7.94 -7.83 -6.29
CA GLY A 268 8.73 -9.06 -6.32
C GLY A 268 10.24 -8.80 -6.23
N GLU A 269 11.01 -9.88 -6.13
CA GLU A 269 12.48 -9.81 -6.06
C GLU A 269 13.08 -9.41 -7.40
N ASP A 270 14.29 -8.83 -7.36
CA ASP A 270 15.02 -8.42 -8.56
C ASP A 270 15.25 -9.59 -9.52
N GLY A 271 15.07 -9.32 -10.81
CA GLY A 271 15.15 -10.32 -11.86
C GLY A 271 13.87 -11.15 -12.05
N THR A 272 12.88 -11.04 -11.16
CA THR A 272 11.57 -11.71 -11.35
C THR A 272 10.92 -11.24 -12.65
N GLN A 273 10.50 -12.18 -13.49
CA GLN A 273 9.79 -11.88 -14.73
C GLN A 273 8.27 -11.98 -14.52
N LEU A 274 7.57 -10.90 -14.81
CA LEU A 274 6.11 -10.85 -14.84
C LEU A 274 5.64 -10.78 -16.28
N ARG A 275 4.82 -11.74 -16.69
CA ARG A 275 4.25 -11.81 -18.04
C ARG A 275 2.86 -11.20 -18.02
N PHE A 276 2.72 -10.07 -18.69
CA PHE A 276 1.47 -9.34 -18.82
C PHE A 276 0.79 -9.66 -20.14
N GLU A 277 -0.53 -9.82 -20.08
CA GLU A 277 -1.40 -9.63 -21.24
C GLU A 277 -2.21 -8.37 -20.99
N VAL A 278 -2.12 -7.40 -21.89
CA VAL A 278 -2.83 -6.12 -21.78
C VAL A 278 -3.66 -5.85 -23.02
N ARG A 279 -4.77 -5.15 -22.87
CA ARG A 279 -5.60 -4.68 -23.97
C ARG A 279 -5.35 -3.19 -24.19
N ARG A 280 -4.95 -2.82 -25.42
CA ARG A 280 -4.73 -1.44 -25.86
C ARG A 280 -5.52 -1.18 -27.12
N ALA A 281 -6.43 -0.21 -27.09
CA ALA A 281 -7.29 0.14 -28.23
C ALA A 281 -8.02 -1.07 -28.87
N GLY A 282 -8.38 -2.08 -28.05
CA GLY A 282 -9.04 -3.31 -28.50
C GLY A 282 -8.10 -4.46 -28.85
N GLU A 283 -6.81 -4.21 -29.06
CA GLU A 283 -5.82 -5.24 -29.38
C GLU A 283 -5.21 -5.85 -28.11
N LEU A 284 -5.00 -7.17 -28.13
CA LEU A 284 -4.34 -7.89 -27.04
C LEU A 284 -2.83 -7.94 -27.29
N LEU A 285 -2.07 -7.36 -26.37
CA LEU A 285 -0.61 -7.30 -26.41
C LEU A 285 -0.05 -8.16 -25.28
N LYS A 286 1.09 -8.83 -25.57
CA LYS A 286 1.86 -9.57 -24.56
C LYS A 286 3.14 -8.83 -24.28
N SER A 287 3.47 -8.64 -23.02
CA SER A 287 4.71 -8.02 -22.60
C SER A 287 5.30 -8.73 -21.39
N THR A 288 6.63 -8.67 -21.25
CA THR A 288 7.32 -9.21 -20.09
C THR A 288 8.06 -8.07 -19.39
N VAL A 289 7.77 -7.90 -18.10
CA VAL A 289 8.44 -6.93 -17.24
C VAL A 289 9.40 -7.69 -16.34
N THR A 290 10.70 -7.40 -16.43
CA THR A 290 11.71 -7.93 -15.51
C THR A 290 11.90 -6.94 -14.38
N LEU A 291 11.53 -7.31 -13.17
CA LEU A 291 11.60 -6.44 -12.00
C LEU A 291 13.04 -6.04 -11.67
N LYS A 292 13.22 -4.77 -11.31
CA LYS A 292 14.49 -4.21 -10.85
C LYS A 292 14.24 -3.13 -9.80
N ASP A 293 14.71 -3.36 -8.58
CA ASP A 293 14.62 -2.40 -7.49
C ASP A 293 15.55 -1.21 -7.77
N PRO A 294 15.02 0.02 -7.90
CA PRO A 294 15.85 1.22 -8.00
C PRO A 294 16.52 1.60 -6.66
N LEU A 295 16.13 1.00 -5.54
CA LEU A 295 16.68 1.22 -4.20
C LEU A 295 17.06 -0.11 -3.54
N PRO A 296 18.01 -0.86 -4.12
CA PRO A 296 18.43 -2.13 -3.55
C PRO A 296 18.93 -1.94 -2.11
N TYR A 297 18.86 -3.01 -1.33
CA TYR A 297 19.55 -3.04 -0.04
C TYR A 297 21.05 -3.10 -0.32
N GLU A 298 21.70 -1.95 -0.40
CA GLU A 298 23.16 -1.87 -0.33
C GLU A 298 23.59 -2.25 1.09
N ASP A 299 24.65 -3.05 1.22
CA ASP A 299 25.16 -3.49 2.53
C ASP A 299 25.76 -2.33 3.33
#